data_AF-A0A820T5A4-F1
#
_entry.id   AF-A0A820T5A4-F1
#
_cell.length_a   1.000
_cell.length_b   1.000
_cell.length_c   1.000
_cell.angle_alpha   90.00
_cell.angle_beta   90.00
_cell.angle_gamma   90.00
#
_symmetry.space_group_name_H-M   'P 1'
#
loop_
_entity.id
_entity.type
_entity.pdbx_description
1 polymer ?
#
loop_
_entity_poly.entity_id
_entity_poly.type
_entity_poly.pdbx_seq_one_letter_code
_entity_poly.pdbx_strand_id
1 'polypeptide(L)'
;MEYPNVGLNDLPNEILLIILKNLNNFDKHYSLHGVNQRLTQLIQDSIFTNHLCFIKKSSDKFIDRLSDKMIHDRFCLQILPSIHDKIECLALESSSMKSVLHASHYANLHCLALHNVDEESFRSLLA
;
A
#
# COMPACT_ATOMS: atom_id res chain seq x y z
N MET A 1 32.52 -22.31 12.63
CA MET A 1 32.29 -21.72 11.28
C MET A 1 31.27 -20.61 11.46
N GLU A 2 31.73 -19.37 11.42
CA GLU A 2 30.84 -18.22 11.37
C GLU A 2 30.34 -18.10 9.94
N TYR A 3 29.03 -18.16 9.73
CA TYR A 3 28.47 -17.82 8.43
C TYR A 3 28.69 -16.33 8.20
N PRO A 4 29.14 -15.89 7.01
CA PRO A 4 29.17 -14.47 6.71
C PRO A 4 27.76 -13.91 6.94
N ASN A 5 27.67 -12.91 7.80
CA ASN A 5 26.41 -12.25 8.11
C ASN A 5 26.05 -11.39 6.89
N VAL A 6 25.43 -12.01 5.88
CA VAL A 6 24.97 -11.32 4.67
C VAL A 6 23.79 -10.44 5.06
N GLY A 7 23.99 -9.13 5.04
CA GLY A 7 22.93 -8.17 5.30
C GLY A 7 21.95 -8.11 4.14
N LEU A 8 20.72 -7.63 4.41
CA LEU A 8 19.71 -7.45 3.37
C LEU A 8 20.19 -6.53 2.22
N ASN A 9 21.06 -5.57 2.54
CA ASN A 9 21.65 -4.64 1.58
C ASN A 9 22.69 -5.31 0.66
N ASP A 10 23.25 -6.46 1.04
CA ASP A 10 24.27 -7.16 0.27
C ASP A 10 23.65 -8.10 -0.78
N LEU A 11 22.35 -8.36 -0.67
CA LEU A 11 21.61 -9.20 -1.62
C LEU A 11 21.45 -8.49 -2.97
N PRO A 12 21.45 -9.20 -4.10
CA PRO A 12 21.06 -8.63 -5.39
C PRO A 12 19.59 -8.19 -5.42
N ASN A 13 19.23 -7.27 -6.33
CA ASN A 13 17.86 -6.77 -6.46
C ASN A 13 16.86 -7.88 -6.78
N GLU A 14 17.25 -8.87 -7.58
CA GLU A 14 16.42 -10.00 -7.98
C GLU A 14 15.99 -10.82 -6.75
N ILE A 15 16.91 -11.03 -5.81
CA ILE A 15 16.62 -11.75 -4.56
C ILE A 15 15.71 -10.91 -3.68
N LEU A 16 15.95 -9.60 -3.59
CA LEU A 16 15.05 -8.70 -2.85
C LEU A 16 13.65 -8.71 -3.44
N LEU A 17 13.50 -8.66 -4.76
CA LEU A 17 12.20 -8.72 -5.42
C LEU A 17 11.46 -10.03 -5.09
N ILE A 18 12.16 -11.16 -5.06
CA ILE A 18 11.59 -12.45 -4.66
C ILE A 18 11.10 -12.41 -3.20
N ILE A 19 11.91 -11.87 -2.28
CA ILE A 19 11.52 -11.73 -0.87
C ILE A 19 10.29 -10.83 -0.74
N LEU A 20 10.32 -9.66 -1.38
CA LEU A 20 9.26 -8.67 -1.33
C LEU A 20 7.96 -9.19 -1.94
N LYS A 21 8.01 -10.04 -2.97
CA LYS A 21 6.79 -10.66 -3.56
C LYS A 21 5.97 -11.48 -2.57
N ASN A 22 6.58 -11.99 -1.50
CA ASN A 22 5.88 -12.75 -0.47
C ASN A 22 5.15 -11.86 0.57
N LEU A 23 5.36 -10.54 0.51
CA LEU A 23 4.69 -9.57 1.38
C LEU A 23 3.53 -8.91 0.66
N ASN A 24 2.45 -8.65 1.41
CA ASN A 24 1.35 -7.80 0.95
C ASN A 24 1.91 -6.42 0.56
N ASN A 25 1.43 -5.89 -0.56
CA ASN A 25 1.82 -4.56 -1.04
C ASN A 25 1.56 -3.49 0.02
N PHE A 26 0.44 -3.56 0.76
CA PHE A 26 0.17 -2.63 1.85
C PHE A 26 1.30 -2.63 2.90
N ASP A 27 1.57 -3.79 3.51
CA ASP A 27 2.55 -3.90 4.60
C ASP A 27 3.96 -3.50 4.14
N LYS A 28 4.30 -3.86 2.90
CA LYS A 28 5.56 -3.53 2.25
C LYS A 28 5.73 -2.02 2.09
N HIS A 29 4.74 -1.35 1.51
CA HIS A 29 4.76 0.10 1.34
C HIS A 29 4.79 0.82 2.68
N TYR A 30 3.95 0.40 3.64
CA TYR A 30 3.93 0.99 4.98
C TYR A 30 5.28 0.89 5.68
N SER A 31 5.87 -0.31 5.67
CA SER A 31 7.06 -0.65 6.47
C SER A 31 8.37 -0.23 5.84
N LEU A 32 8.49 -0.26 4.51
CA LEU A 32 9.78 -0.08 3.83
C LEU A 32 9.95 1.31 3.21
N HIS A 33 8.87 2.06 3.02
CA HIS A 33 8.95 3.40 2.45
C HIS A 33 9.79 4.33 3.33
N GLY A 34 10.86 4.89 2.75
CA GLY A 34 11.76 5.82 3.45
C GLY A 34 12.72 5.16 4.46
N VAL A 35 12.70 3.84 4.62
CA VAL A 35 13.68 3.13 5.47
C VAL A 35 15.04 3.05 4.80
N ASN A 36 15.03 2.76 3.50
CA ASN A 36 16.23 2.68 2.67
C ASN A 36 15.86 3.12 1.25
N GLN A 37 16.72 3.94 0.63
CA GLN A 37 16.45 4.50 -0.69
C GLN A 37 16.29 3.41 -1.76
N ARG A 38 17.16 2.39 -1.75
CA ARG A 38 17.11 1.28 -2.70
C ARG A 38 15.86 0.43 -2.50
N LEU A 39 15.47 0.14 -1.26
CA LEU A 39 14.21 -0.56 -0.99
C LEU A 39 13.01 0.29 -1.42
N THR A 40 13.04 1.59 -1.16
CA THR A 40 11.97 2.52 -1.57
C THR A 40 11.79 2.50 -3.09
N GLN A 41 12.89 2.53 -3.85
CA GLN A 41 12.82 2.43 -5.31
C GLN A 41 12.23 1.09 -5.77
N LEU A 42 12.63 -0.02 -5.14
CA LEU A 42 12.12 -1.35 -5.50
C LEU A 42 10.63 -1.49 -5.22
N ILE A 43 10.14 -1.01 -4.07
CA ILE A 43 8.72 -1.15 -3.72
C ILE A 43 7.82 -0.19 -4.52
N GLN A 44 8.36 0.93 -5.01
CA GLN A 44 7.64 1.87 -5.87
C GLN A 44 7.56 1.41 -7.34
N ASP A 45 8.12 0.25 -7.69
CA ASP A 45 7.97 -0.34 -9.02
C ASP A 45 6.52 -0.78 -9.28
N SER A 46 6.08 -0.73 -10.54
CA SER A 46 4.71 -1.08 -10.94
C SER A 46 4.30 -2.48 -10.53
N ILE A 47 5.26 -3.42 -10.42
CA ILE A 47 5.04 -4.79 -9.92
C ILE A 47 4.40 -4.80 -8.53
N PHE A 48 4.59 -3.76 -7.70
CA PHE A 48 4.08 -3.69 -6.34
C PHE A 48 3.12 -2.51 -6.08
N THR A 49 2.93 -1.61 -7.04
CA THR A 49 2.08 -0.43 -6.88
C THR A 49 0.80 -0.47 -7.72
N ASN A 50 0.74 -1.31 -8.75
CA ASN A 50 -0.44 -1.37 -9.64
C ASN A 50 -1.74 -1.73 -8.89
N HIS A 51 -1.66 -2.61 -7.90
CA HIS A 51 -2.78 -2.99 -7.04
C HIS A 51 -2.47 -2.67 -5.57
N LEU A 52 -3.25 -1.78 -4.97
CA LEU A 52 -3.23 -1.51 -3.53
C LEU A 52 -4.58 -1.84 -2.89
N CYS A 53 -4.50 -2.44 -1.70
CA CYS A 53 -5.66 -2.87 -0.94
C CYS A 53 -5.58 -2.27 0.48
N PHE A 54 -6.54 -1.42 0.79
CA PHE A 54 -6.75 -0.76 2.07
C PHE A 54 -7.90 -1.39 2.86
N ILE A 55 -8.26 -2.63 2.53
CA ILE A 55 -9.31 -3.39 3.22
C ILE A 55 -8.72 -4.05 4.46
N LYS A 56 -9.45 -3.95 5.55
CA LYS A 56 -9.08 -4.54 6.82
C LYS A 56 -9.41 -6.03 6.81
N LYS A 57 -8.38 -6.87 6.80
CA LYS A 57 -8.59 -8.32 6.94
C LYS A 57 -8.95 -8.64 8.39
N SER A 58 -10.18 -9.09 8.60
CA SER A 58 -10.61 -9.69 9.85
C SER A 58 -10.18 -11.16 9.90
N SER A 59 -8.90 -11.45 10.17
CA SER A 59 -8.49 -12.80 10.55
C SER A 59 -8.23 -12.87 12.06
N ASP A 60 -8.61 -13.99 12.64
CA ASP A 60 -8.67 -14.25 14.08
C ASP A 60 -7.46 -13.74 14.90
N LYS A 61 -7.80 -13.01 15.96
CA LYS A 61 -7.08 -12.86 17.25
C LYS A 61 -5.77 -12.08 17.33
N PHE A 62 -5.19 -11.55 16.26
CA PHE A 62 -4.11 -10.57 16.41
C PHE A 62 -4.43 -9.26 15.70
N ILE A 63 -4.45 -8.22 16.53
CA ILE A 63 -4.70 -6.82 16.21
C ILE A 63 -3.80 -6.40 15.06
N ASP A 64 -4.39 -6.02 13.93
CA ASP A 64 -3.94 -4.88 13.13
C ASP A 64 -5.10 -4.39 12.27
N ARG A 65 -6.05 -3.79 12.99
CA ARG A 65 -7.05 -2.94 12.37
C ARG A 65 -6.27 -1.79 11.72
N LEU A 66 -6.14 -1.81 10.39
CA LEU A 66 -5.81 -0.62 9.59
C LEU A 66 -6.52 0.58 10.21
N SER A 67 -5.76 1.45 10.88
CA SER A 67 -6.36 2.64 11.49
C SER A 67 -6.44 3.72 10.43
N ASP A 68 -7.56 4.46 10.38
CA ASP A 68 -7.71 5.56 9.44
C ASP A 68 -6.57 6.59 9.60
N LYS A 69 -6.03 6.71 10.82
CA LYS A 69 -4.84 7.52 11.10
C LYS A 69 -3.59 7.01 10.38
N MET A 70 -3.31 5.71 10.41
CA MET A 70 -2.16 5.14 9.66
C MET A 70 -2.31 5.36 8.16
N ILE A 71 -3.52 5.17 7.63
CA ILE A 71 -3.80 5.41 6.20
C ILE A 71 -3.59 6.90 5.88
N HIS A 72 -4.09 7.80 6.72
CA HIS A 72 -3.93 9.23 6.51
C HIS A 72 -2.45 9.67 6.61
N ASP A 73 -1.82 9.46 7.75
CA ASP A 73 -0.50 10.00 8.07
C ASP A 73 0.61 9.40 7.20
N ARG A 74 0.48 8.12 6.85
CA ARG A 74 1.52 7.39 6.11
C ARG A 74 1.18 7.28 4.63
N PHE A 75 0.00 6.80 4.27
CA PHE A 75 -0.33 6.59 2.86
C PHE A 75 -0.71 7.88 2.18
N CYS A 76 -1.68 8.62 2.70
CA CYS A 76 -2.20 9.80 2.03
C CYS A 76 -1.16 10.92 1.93
N LEU A 77 -0.37 11.13 2.99
CA LEU A 77 0.60 12.21 3.04
C LEU A 77 1.98 11.87 2.45
N GLN A 78 2.40 10.60 2.44
CA GLN A 78 3.78 10.24 2.12
C GLN A 78 3.89 9.27 0.95
N ILE A 79 3.16 8.16 0.97
CA ILE A 79 3.33 7.07 0.00
C ILE A 79 2.58 7.37 -1.30
N LEU A 80 1.26 7.61 -1.23
CA LEU A 80 0.40 7.78 -2.40
C LEU A 80 0.89 8.90 -3.34
N PRO A 81 1.33 10.08 -2.85
CA PRO A 81 1.89 11.12 -3.72
C PRO A 81 3.13 10.69 -4.51
N SER A 82 3.81 9.61 -4.12
CA SER A 82 5.00 9.09 -4.81
C SER A 82 4.72 7.94 -5.78
N ILE A 83 3.53 7.35 -5.75
CA ILE A 83 3.17 6.17 -6.55
C ILE A 83 1.83 6.28 -7.28
N HIS A 84 1.10 7.40 -7.14
CA HIS A 84 -0.26 7.56 -7.65
C HIS A 84 -0.39 7.35 -9.16
N ASP A 85 0.65 7.69 -9.92
CA ASP A 85 0.74 7.51 -11.36
C ASP A 85 0.83 6.04 -11.76
N LYS A 86 1.27 5.16 -10.87
CA LYS A 86 1.43 3.72 -11.14
C LYS A 86 0.28 2.87 -10.61
N ILE A 87 -0.67 3.48 -9.91
CA ILE A 87 -1.82 2.77 -9.33
C ILE A 87 -2.88 2.58 -10.42
N GLU A 88 -3.23 1.33 -10.65
CA GLU A 88 -4.22 0.90 -11.65
C GLU A 88 -5.52 0.45 -10.99
N CYS A 89 -5.40 -0.17 -9.81
CA CYS A 89 -6.51 -0.72 -9.04
C CYS A 89 -6.40 -0.36 -7.56
N LEU A 90 -7.48 0.19 -7.00
CA LEU A 90 -7.61 0.45 -5.57
C LEU A 90 -8.76 -0.35 -4.98
N ALA A 91 -8.51 -1.01 -3.86
CA ALA A 91 -9.54 -1.64 -3.04
C ALA A 91 -9.63 -0.92 -1.70
N LEU A 92 -10.76 -0.29 -1.40
CA LEU A 92 -10.94 0.61 -0.26
C LEU A 92 -12.10 0.19 0.63
N GLU A 93 -11.99 0.49 1.92
CA GLU A 93 -13.16 0.56 2.80
C GLU A 93 -13.80 1.94 2.75
N SER A 94 -15.10 2.01 3.01
CA SER A 94 -15.86 3.27 3.11
C SER A 94 -15.17 4.32 4.00
N SER A 95 -14.61 3.91 5.15
CA SER A 95 -13.95 4.81 6.10
C SER A 95 -12.70 5.50 5.53
N SER A 96 -11.97 4.81 4.65
CA SER A 96 -10.71 5.30 4.08
C SER A 96 -10.88 5.93 2.69
N MET A 97 -12.02 5.69 2.06
CA MET A 97 -12.32 6.10 0.69
C MET A 97 -12.05 7.59 0.44
N LYS A 98 -12.65 8.47 1.23
CA LYS A 98 -12.49 9.93 1.04
C LYS A 98 -11.04 10.36 1.15
N SER A 99 -10.34 9.88 2.17
CA SER A 99 -8.93 10.22 2.41
C SER A 99 -8.03 9.74 1.27
N VAL A 100 -8.18 8.48 0.84
CA VAL A 100 -7.33 7.89 -0.19
C VAL A 100 -7.63 8.49 -1.56
N LEU A 101 -8.90 8.65 -1.93
CA LEU A 101 -9.27 9.21 -3.23
C LEU A 101 -8.85 10.68 -3.37
N HIS A 102 -8.84 11.46 -2.28
CA HIS A 102 -8.40 12.86 -2.29
C HIS A 102 -6.89 13.03 -2.14
N ALA A 103 -6.16 11.99 -1.75
CA ALA A 103 -4.73 12.09 -1.49
C ALA A 103 -3.90 12.42 -2.74
N SER A 104 -4.36 12.00 -3.92
CA SER A 104 -3.60 12.12 -5.18
C SER A 104 -4.49 12.02 -6.42
N HIS A 105 -3.96 12.42 -7.58
CA HIS A 105 -4.62 12.24 -8.86
C HIS A 105 -4.19 10.93 -9.53
N TYR A 106 -5.04 9.91 -9.48
CA TYR A 106 -4.72 8.59 -10.01
C TYR A 106 -4.99 8.48 -11.52
N ALA A 107 -4.07 8.97 -12.34
CA ALA A 107 -4.24 9.05 -13.80
C ALA A 107 -4.47 7.69 -14.50
N ASN A 108 -3.95 6.60 -13.92
CA ASN A 108 -4.05 5.25 -14.49
C ASN A 108 -5.08 4.36 -13.79
N LEU A 109 -5.85 4.90 -12.84
CA LEU A 109 -6.86 4.15 -12.10
C LEU A 109 -8.03 3.79 -13.01
N HIS A 110 -8.22 2.50 -13.23
CA HIS A 110 -9.33 1.97 -14.01
C HIS A 110 -10.15 0.93 -13.22
N CYS A 111 -9.72 0.58 -12.02
CA CYS A 111 -10.45 -0.31 -11.12
C CYS A 111 -10.54 0.29 -9.71
N LEU A 112 -11.76 0.40 -9.21
CA LEU A 112 -12.05 0.81 -7.85
C LEU A 112 -13.01 -0.22 -7.22
N ALA A 113 -12.51 -0.97 -6.24
CA ALA A 113 -13.31 -1.88 -5.45
C ALA A 113 -13.62 -1.25 -4.09
N LEU A 114 -14.90 -1.22 -3.73
CA LEU A 114 -15.36 -0.62 -2.48
C LEU A 114 -15.98 -1.68 -1.58
N HIS A 115 -15.55 -1.70 -0.32
CA HIS A 115 -15.99 -2.65 0.70
C HIS A 115 -16.66 -1.94 1.87
N ASN A 116 -17.64 -2.60 2.48
CA ASN A 116 -18.39 -2.09 3.63
C ASN A 116 -19.01 -0.70 3.37
N VAL A 117 -19.51 -0.48 2.16
CA VAL A 117 -20.14 0.78 1.77
C VAL A 117 -21.49 0.91 2.45
N ASP A 118 -21.60 1.83 3.41
CA ASP A 118 -22.87 2.26 3.96
C ASP A 118 -23.59 3.24 3.02
N GLU A 119 -24.86 3.50 3.31
CA GLU A 119 -25.71 4.33 2.46
C GLU A 119 -25.18 5.77 2.33
N GLU A 120 -24.58 6.31 3.38
CA GLU A 120 -24.01 7.67 3.37
C GLU A 120 -22.76 7.76 2.47
N SER A 121 -21.86 6.79 2.60
CA SER A 121 -20.66 6.66 1.77
C SER A 121 -21.03 6.44 0.31
N PHE A 122 -22.06 5.64 0.02
CA PHE A 122 -22.54 5.44 -1.35
C PHE A 122 -23.07 6.73 -1.97
N ARG A 123 -23.85 7.52 -1.22
CA ARG A 123 -24.36 8.81 -1.71
C ARG A 123 -23.23 9.79 -2.04
N SER A 124 -22.15 9.77 -1.27
CA SER A 124 -20.98 10.63 -1.52
C SER A 124 -20.23 10.32 -2.82
N LEU A 125 -20.43 9.14 -3.40
CA LEU A 125 -19.82 8.74 -4.68
C LEU A 125 -20.63 9.21 -5.91
N LEU A 126 -21.92 9.49 -5.71
CA LEU A 126 -22.84 9.87 -6.77
C LEU A 126 -23.01 11.39 -6.92
N ALA A 127 -22.48 12.15 -5.97
CA ALA A 127 -22.54 13.62 -5.93
C ALA A 127 -21.25 14.24 -6.51
#